data_AF-A0A8I1I9Z7-F1
#
_entry.id   AF-A0A8I1I9Z7-F1
#
_cell.length_a   1.000
_cell.length_b   1.000
_cell.length_c   1.000
_cell.angle_alpha   90.00
_cell.angle_beta   90.00
_cell.angle_gamma   90.00
#
_symmetry.space_group_name_H-M   'P 1'
#
loop_
_entity.id
_entity.type
_entity.pdbx_description
1 polymer ?
#
loop_
_entity_poly.entity_id
_entity_poly.type
_entity_poly.pdbx_seq_one_letter_code
_entity_poly.pdbx_strand_id
1 'polypeptide(L)'
;MEQLDLIEEITRNDGSRYYEISNIDQNGIAELAVDHGEIKKVRILQLNIPRTTALIEYEKYINDTYDLQTLTNEDDWKNPKWVEWDKPKGKILDAYHMILKANRIG
;
A
#
# COMPACT_ATOMS: atom_id res chain seq x y z
N MET A 1 -12.87 -1.43 -7.58
CA MET A 1 -12.59 -1.68 -6.16
C MET A 1 -11.49 -2.71 -6.14
N GLU A 2 -10.33 -2.30 -5.67
CA GLU A 2 -9.13 -3.11 -5.63
C GLU A 2 -9.12 -3.98 -4.40
N GLN A 3 -8.65 -5.21 -4.58
CA GLN A 3 -8.42 -6.14 -3.50
C GLN A 3 -6.98 -6.02 -3.03
N LEU A 4 -6.77 -5.83 -1.73
CA LEU A 4 -5.45 -5.76 -1.11
C LEU A 4 -5.03 -7.16 -0.65
N ASP A 5 -3.80 -7.54 -0.95
CA ASP A 5 -3.30 -8.90 -0.70
C ASP A 5 -1.80 -8.98 -0.40
N LEU A 6 -1.11 -7.85 -0.27
CA LEU A 6 0.31 -7.82 0.06
C LEU A 6 0.67 -6.78 1.12
N ILE A 7 1.87 -6.92 1.68
CA ILE A 7 2.49 -5.94 2.56
C ILE A 7 3.88 -5.63 2.03
N GLU A 8 4.23 -4.35 1.98
CA GLU A 8 5.51 -3.84 1.49
C GLU A 8 6.12 -2.82 2.46
N GLU A 9 7.44 -2.66 2.41
CA GLU A 9 8.16 -1.59 3.10
C GLU A 9 8.51 -0.51 2.09
N ILE A 10 8.11 0.73 2.39
CA ILE A 10 8.47 1.91 1.62
C ILE A 10 9.59 2.64 2.38
N THR A 11 10.64 3.01 1.67
CA THR A 11 11.70 3.92 2.15
C THR A 11 11.52 5.27 1.47
N ARG A 12 11.28 6.31 2.26
CA ARG A 12 11.18 7.69 1.77
C ARG A 12 12.56 8.23 1.41
N ASN A 13 12.59 9.36 0.69
CA ASN A 13 13.83 10.03 0.30
C ASN A 13 14.68 10.51 1.49
N ASP A 14 14.05 10.81 2.62
CA ASP A 14 14.74 11.14 3.89
C ASP A 14 15.30 9.90 4.62
N GLY A 15 15.06 8.69 4.11
CA GLY A 15 15.51 7.43 4.69
C GLY A 15 14.59 6.84 5.76
N SER A 16 13.52 7.54 6.15
CA SER A 16 12.48 6.97 7.01
C SER A 16 11.74 5.83 6.29
N ARG A 17 11.20 4.90 7.07
CA ARG A 17 10.53 3.70 6.55
C ARG A 17 9.16 3.52 7.16
N TYR A 18 8.25 2.93 6.39
CA TYR A 18 6.93 2.54 6.87
C TYR A 18 6.42 1.33 6.08
N TYR A 19 5.36 0.69 6.57
CA TYR A 19 4.72 -0.43 5.87
C TYR A 19 3.45 0.03 5.16
N GLU A 20 3.24 -0.46 3.94
CA GLU A 20 1.99 -0.29 3.19
C GLU A 20 1.32 -1.66 3.06
N ILE A 21 0.00 -1.71 3.17
CA ILE A 21 -0.80 -2.92 2.91
C ILE A 21 -1.49 -2.64 1.58
N SER A 22 -1.04 -3.27 0.50
CA SER A 22 -1.40 -2.89 -0.87
C SER A 22 -1.73 -4.12 -1.73
N ASN A 23 -1.61 -4.00 -3.06
CA ASN A 23 -1.72 -5.10 -4.01
C ASN A 23 -0.67 -4.94 -5.11
N ILE A 24 -0.63 -5.88 -6.06
CA ILE A 24 0.41 -5.89 -7.10
C ILE A 24 0.41 -4.64 -7.99
N ASP A 25 -0.77 -4.08 -8.28
CA ASP A 25 -0.87 -2.86 -9.08
C ASP A 25 -0.30 -1.67 -8.32
N GLN A 26 -0.68 -1.50 -7.05
CA GLN A 26 -0.17 -0.40 -6.23
C GLN A 26 1.33 -0.53 -5.96
N ASN A 27 1.84 -1.76 -5.78
CA ASN A 27 3.28 -2.00 -5.70
C ASN A 27 3.98 -1.57 -7.01
N GLY A 28 3.42 -1.90 -8.18
CA GLY A 28 3.99 -1.45 -9.45
C GLY A 28 3.98 0.07 -9.61
N ILE A 29 2.94 0.75 -9.16
CA ILE A 29 2.91 2.23 -9.10
C ILE A 29 4.00 2.75 -8.15
N ALA A 30 4.23 2.10 -7.00
CA ALA A 30 5.31 2.45 -6.09
C ALA A 30 6.71 2.20 -6.70
N GLU A 31 6.92 1.12 -7.46
CA GLU A 31 8.17 0.89 -8.19
C GLU A 31 8.42 2.00 -9.24
N LEU A 32 7.40 2.42 -9.98
CA LEU A 32 7.52 3.57 -10.89
C LEU A 32 7.84 4.87 -10.14
N ALA A 33 7.27 5.07 -8.95
CA ALA A 33 7.59 6.20 -8.10
C ALA A 33 9.06 6.18 -7.61
N VAL A 34 9.67 4.99 -7.44
CA VAL A 34 11.12 4.85 -7.21
C VAL A 34 11.90 5.28 -8.44
N ASP A 35 11.53 4.82 -9.63
CA ASP A 35 12.19 5.18 -10.89
C ASP A 35 12.12 6.69 -11.17
N HIS A 36 11.03 7.35 -10.73
CA HIS A 36 10.83 8.79 -10.84
C HIS A 36 11.47 9.60 -9.70
N GLY A 37 12.03 8.93 -8.68
CA GLY A 37 12.70 9.58 -7.55
C GLY A 37 11.76 10.21 -6.51
N GLU A 38 10.47 9.86 -6.52
CA GLU A 38 9.46 10.32 -5.55
C GLU A 38 9.65 9.64 -4.19
N ILE A 39 10.02 8.35 -4.21
CA ILE A 39 10.45 7.57 -3.06
C ILE A 39 11.79 6.88 -3.35
N LYS A 40 12.47 6.43 -2.30
CA LYS A 40 13.82 5.88 -2.43
C LYS A 40 13.82 4.40 -2.80
N LYS A 41 12.86 3.65 -2.26
CA LYS A 41 12.76 2.20 -2.44
C LYS A 41 11.39 1.70 -2.00
N VAL A 42 10.88 0.68 -2.70
CA VAL A 42 9.81 -0.20 -2.23
C VAL A 42 10.34 -1.64 -2.16
N ARG A 43 9.79 -2.45 -1.25
CA ARG A 43 10.12 -3.87 -1.12
C ARG A 43 8.92 -4.65 -0.60
N ILE A 44 8.44 -5.60 -1.40
CA ILE A 44 7.43 -6.58 -0.94
C ILE A 44 8.00 -7.42 0.20
N LEU A 45 7.26 -7.50 1.31
CA LEU A 45 7.58 -8.30 2.49
C LEU A 45 6.77 -9.58 2.56
N GLN A 46 5.49 -9.51 2.21
CA GLN A 46 4.55 -10.62 2.28
C GLN A 46 3.53 -10.53 1.14
N LEU A 47 3.29 -11.65 0.47
CA LEU A 47 2.24 -11.82 -0.54
C LEU A 47 1.13 -12.73 -0.01
N ASN A 48 -0.04 -12.67 -0.64
CA ASN A 48 -1.19 -13.52 -0.35
C ASN A 48 -1.61 -13.49 1.13
N ILE A 49 -1.70 -12.28 1.72
CA ILE A 49 -2.09 -12.14 3.13
C ILE A 49 -3.52 -12.66 3.37
N PRO A 50 -3.81 -13.21 4.57
CA PRO A 50 -5.14 -13.75 4.84
C PRO A 50 -6.26 -12.68 4.77
N ARG A 51 -7.40 -13.04 4.17
CA ARG A 51 -8.58 -12.16 4.02
C ARG A 51 -9.37 -12.02 5.33
N THR A 52 -8.78 -11.36 6.32
CA THR A 52 -9.36 -11.11 7.65
C THR A 52 -10.36 -9.96 7.65
N THR A 53 -11.20 -9.87 8.69
CA THR A 53 -12.10 -8.72 8.88
C THR A 53 -11.35 -7.39 8.96
N ALA A 54 -10.16 -7.38 9.58
CA ALA A 54 -9.32 -6.18 9.65
C ALA A 54 -8.86 -5.73 8.24
N LEU A 55 -8.45 -6.69 7.40
CA LEU A 55 -8.07 -6.40 6.01
C LEU A 55 -9.25 -5.83 5.22
N ILE A 56 -10.44 -6.40 5.35
CA ILE A 56 -11.64 -5.92 4.65
C ILE A 56 -12.00 -4.49 5.08
N GLU A 57 -11.91 -4.18 6.38
CA GLU A 57 -12.18 -2.83 6.91
C GLU A 57 -11.16 -1.80 6.35
N TYR A 58 -9.87 -2.16 6.34
CA TYR A 58 -8.80 -1.31 5.81
C TYR A 58 -8.91 -1.13 4.27
N GLU A 59 -9.11 -2.24 3.53
CA GLU A 59 -9.33 -2.26 2.08
C GLU A 59 -10.48 -1.35 1.68
N LYS A 60 -11.61 -1.42 2.40
CA LYS A 60 -12.75 -0.55 2.14
C LYS A 60 -12.39 0.93 2.30
N TYR A 61 -11.73 1.28 3.41
CA TYR A 61 -11.30 2.66 3.64
C TYR A 61 -10.39 3.18 2.53
N ILE A 62 -9.40 2.39 2.12
CA ILE A 62 -8.46 2.78 1.06
C ILE A 62 -9.21 3.00 -0.26
N ASN A 63 -10.06 2.06 -0.66
CA ASN A 63 -10.88 2.19 -1.87
C ASN A 63 -11.85 3.38 -1.85
N ASP A 64 -12.40 3.72 -0.68
CA ASP A 64 -13.34 4.83 -0.53
C ASP A 64 -12.62 6.20 -0.46
N THR A 65 -11.32 6.22 -0.16
CA THR A 65 -10.55 7.46 0.13
C THR A 65 -9.59 7.86 -0.98
N TYR A 66 -9.02 6.88 -1.68
CA TYR A 66 -7.95 7.11 -2.66
C TYR A 66 -8.38 6.68 -4.06
N ASP A 67 -7.86 7.38 -5.06
CA ASP A 67 -7.95 6.98 -6.46
C ASP A 67 -6.85 5.95 -6.75
N LEU A 68 -7.22 4.67 -6.70
CA LEU A 68 -6.28 3.57 -6.87
C LEU A 68 -5.99 3.36 -8.37
N GLN A 69 -4.85 3.89 -8.80
CA GLN A 69 -4.33 3.71 -10.15
C GLN A 69 -4.03 2.24 -10.45
N THR A 70 -4.17 1.81 -11.70
CA THR A 70 -3.89 0.41 -12.08
C THR A 70 -2.87 0.33 -13.19
N LEU A 71 -2.07 -0.75 -13.23
CA LEU A 71 -1.12 -0.94 -14.33
C LEU A 71 -1.80 -1.27 -15.66
N THR A 72 -3.08 -1.63 -15.63
CA THR A 72 -3.87 -1.91 -16.83
C THR A 72 -4.39 -0.65 -17.53
N ASN A 73 -4.34 0.50 -16.86
CA ASN A 73 -4.69 1.79 -17.44
C ASN A 73 -3.43 2.50 -17.98
N GLU A 74 -3.43 2.84 -19.26
CA GLU A 74 -2.25 3.38 -19.93
C GLU A 74 -1.79 4.72 -19.36
N ASP A 75 -2.74 5.57 -18.97
CA ASP A 75 -2.43 6.89 -18.42
C ASP A 75 -1.77 6.78 -17.03
N ASP A 76 -2.15 5.77 -16.26
CA ASP A 76 -1.67 5.55 -14.90
C ASP A 76 -0.21 5.12 -14.86
N TRP A 77 0.20 4.15 -15.68
CA TRP A 77 1.61 3.73 -15.70
C TRP A 77 2.52 4.72 -16.45
N LYS A 78 1.99 5.58 -17.32
CA LYS A 78 2.75 6.67 -17.95
C LYS A 78 2.96 7.87 -17.04
N ASN A 79 1.97 8.17 -16.20
CA ASN A 79 1.99 9.30 -15.26
C ASN A 79 1.50 8.84 -13.88
N PRO A 80 2.31 8.02 -13.17
CA PRO A 80 1.94 7.52 -11.85
C PRO A 80 1.80 8.70 -10.88
N LYS A 81 0.75 8.65 -10.08
CA LYS A 81 0.44 9.58 -9.00
C LYS A 81 0.51 8.80 -7.70
N TRP A 82 1.74 8.49 -7.31
CA TRP A 82 1.95 7.81 -6.05
C TRP A 82 1.65 8.76 -4.89
N VAL A 83 0.93 8.25 -3.89
CA VAL A 83 0.64 8.97 -2.65
C VAL A 83 0.81 8.02 -1.48
N GLU A 84 1.39 8.52 -0.40
CA GLU A 84 1.39 7.80 0.87
C GLU A 84 -0.01 7.84 1.49
N TRP A 85 -0.55 6.68 1.87
CA TRP A 85 -1.89 6.62 2.45
C TRP A 85 -1.88 6.89 3.96
N ASP A 86 -2.75 7.77 4.40
CA ASP A 86 -2.99 8.06 5.80
C ASP A 86 -3.59 6.85 6.52
N LYS A 87 -3.18 6.65 7.77
CA LYS A 87 -3.78 5.67 8.69
C LYS A 87 -4.40 6.42 9.88
N PRO A 88 -5.59 7.03 9.70
CA PRO A 88 -6.20 7.87 10.74
C PRO A 88 -6.43 7.07 12.03
N LYS A 89 -6.27 7.75 13.18
CA LYS A 89 -6.44 7.15 14.51
C LYS A 89 -7.82 6.49 14.66
N GLY A 90 -7.86 5.43 15.45
CA GLY A 90 -9.05 4.62 15.68
C GLY A 90 -9.06 3.39 14.78
N LYS A 91 -10.25 3.00 14.29
CA LYS A 91 -10.48 1.69 13.65
C LYS A 91 -9.53 1.38 12.49
N ILE A 92 -9.17 2.37 11.66
CA ILE A 92 -8.31 2.14 10.50
C ILE A 92 -6.87 1.85 10.94
N LEU A 93 -6.32 2.66 11.85
CA LEU A 93 -5.00 2.41 12.41
C LEU A 93 -4.94 1.10 13.19
N ASP A 94 -6.00 0.78 13.95
CA ASP A 94 -6.10 -0.50 14.67
C ASP A 94 -6.12 -1.69 13.71
N ALA A 95 -6.92 -1.62 12.64
CA ALA A 95 -6.99 -2.63 11.60
C ALA A 95 -5.63 -2.83 10.90
N TYR A 96 -4.98 -1.73 10.52
CA TYR A 96 -3.63 -1.73 9.95
C TYR A 96 -2.64 -2.49 10.86
N HIS A 97 -2.59 -2.16 12.15
CA HIS A 97 -1.70 -2.85 13.10
C HIS A 97 -2.07 -4.32 13.31
N MET A 98 -3.35 -4.66 13.32
CA MET A 98 -3.79 -6.06 13.41
C MET A 98 -3.33 -6.89 12.22
N ILE A 99 -3.37 -6.33 11.00
CA ILE A 99 -2.91 -7.00 9.78
C ILE A 99 -1.40 -7.23 9.84
N LEU A 100 -0.62 -6.20 10.19
CA LEU A 100 0.84 -6.34 10.34
C LEU A 100 1.21 -7.41 11.38
N LYS A 101 0.56 -7.35 12.56
CA LYS A 101 0.78 -8.33 13.63
C LYS A 101 0.43 -9.76 13.22
N ALA A 102 -0.68 -9.95 12.51
CA ALA A 102 -1.10 -11.27 12.01
C ALA A 102 -0.08 -11.86 11.02
N ASN A 103 0.61 -11.01 10.26
CA ASN A 103 1.65 -11.39 9.30
C ASN A 103 3.07 -11.34 9.88
N ARG A 104 3.22 -11.12 11.20
CA ARG A 104 4.52 -11.04 11.91
C ARG A 104 5.45 -9.94 11.36
N ILE A 105 4.87 -8.82 10.93
CA ILE A 105 5.59 -7.63 10.49
C ILE A 105 5.51 -6.58 11.59
N GLY A 106 6.66 -6.05 12.00
CA GLY A 106 6.81 -5.10 13.11
C GLY A 106 8.22 -5.05 13.68
#